data_AF-A0A1D3L224-F1
#
_entry.id   AF-A0A1D3L224-F1
#
_cell.length_a   1.000
_cell.length_b   1.000
_cell.length_c   1.000
_cell.angle_alpha   90.00
_cell.angle_beta   90.00
_cell.angle_gamma   90.00
#
_symmetry.space_group_name_H-M   'P 1'
#
loop_
_entity.id
_entity.type
_entity.pdbx_description
1 polymer ?
#
loop_
_entity_poly.entity_id
_entity_poly.type
_entity_poly.pdbx_seq_one_letter_code
_entity_poly.pdbx_strand_id
1 'polypeptide(L)'
;MKRNLVILGVLLIAGLLLVGPASAAKVIDKHTQTVYSSTFGYGTLSFTTYKINSKYIKVMLNIRYKNGKSGKMTLDFKKISSKKIKVIGTYRTAWGNGKYTYIEKTRWSVSKYYTNDARYELRDLSS
;
A
#
# COMPACT_ATOMS: atom_id res chain seq x y z
N MET A 1 -51.06 -13.40 25.96
CA MET A 1 -50.12 -12.89 24.92
C MET A 1 -48.70 -12.65 25.49
N LYS A 2 -48.03 -13.68 26.01
CA LYS A 2 -46.64 -13.57 26.54
C LYS A 2 -45.67 -14.65 26.04
N ARG A 3 -46.14 -15.58 25.19
CA ARG A 3 -45.32 -16.69 24.66
C ARG A 3 -44.51 -16.34 23.42
N ASN A 4 -44.95 -15.36 22.62
CA ASN A 4 -44.29 -15.02 21.35
C ASN A 4 -43.06 -14.12 21.50
N LEU A 5 -42.88 -13.45 22.64
CA LEU A 5 -41.70 -12.59 22.86
C LEU A 5 -40.43 -13.40 23.16
N VAL A 6 -40.56 -14.56 23.82
CA VAL A 6 -39.40 -15.37 24.21
C VAL A 6 -38.73 -15.99 22.98
N ILE A 7 -39.53 -16.41 21.99
CA ILE A 7 -39.03 -17.04 20.76
C ILE A 7 -38.32 -16.01 19.87
N LEU A 8 -38.82 -14.76 19.80
CA LEU A 8 -38.13 -13.67 19.09
C LEU A 8 -36.77 -13.33 19.75
N GLY A 9 -36.69 -13.36 21.08
CA GLY A 9 -35.45 -13.09 21.81
C GLY A 9 -34.36 -14.13 21.56
N VAL A 10 -34.73 -15.41 21.49
CA VAL A 10 -33.78 -16.51 21.24
C VAL A 10 -33.31 -16.53 19.77
N LEU A 11 -34.19 -16.20 18.81
CA LEU A 11 -33.82 -16.08 17.39
C LEU A 11 -32.84 -14.92 17.13
N LEU A 12 -32.97 -13.81 17.86
CA LEU A 12 -32.04 -12.69 17.78
C LEU A 12 -30.63 -13.05 18.30
N ILE A 13 -30.55 -13.87 19.35
CA ILE A 13 -29.28 -14.33 19.92
C ILE A 13 -28.61 -15.38 19.01
N ALA A 14 -29.39 -16.28 18.41
CA ALA A 14 -28.90 -17.24 17.43
C ALA A 14 -28.38 -16.56 16.14
N GLY A 15 -29.03 -15.46 15.72
CA GLY A 15 -28.55 -14.61 14.63
C GLY A 15 -27.21 -13.93 14.95
N LEU A 16 -27.01 -13.48 16.20
CA LEU A 16 -25.74 -12.90 16.65
C LEU A 16 -24.60 -13.93 16.73
N LEU A 17 -24.92 -15.18 17.09
CA LEU A 17 -23.95 -16.28 17.19
C LEU A 17 -23.58 -16.92 15.83
N LEU A 18 -24.44 -16.77 14.82
CA LEU A 18 -24.18 -17.22 13.44
C LEU A 18 -23.42 -16.18 12.60
N VAL A 19 -23.25 -14.96 13.10
CA VAL A 19 -22.13 -14.10 12.66
C VAL A 19 -20.87 -14.63 13.36
N GLY A 20 -20.47 -15.85 12.98
CA GLY A 20 -19.13 -16.35 13.25
C GLY A 20 -18.15 -15.26 12.86
N PRO A 21 -17.05 -15.07 13.61
CA PRO A 21 -16.19 -13.90 13.47
C PRO A 21 -15.93 -13.70 11.99
N ALA A 22 -16.61 -12.71 11.40
CA ALA A 22 -16.41 -12.33 10.02
C ALA A 22 -14.98 -11.84 10.05
N SER A 23 -14.05 -12.76 9.73
CA SER A 23 -12.64 -12.67 10.07
C SER A 23 -12.22 -11.29 9.66
N ALA A 24 -12.11 -10.41 10.67
CA ALA A 24 -12.08 -8.99 10.46
C ALA A 24 -10.92 -8.75 9.53
N ALA A 25 -11.29 -8.35 8.31
CA ALA A 25 -10.48 -8.25 7.11
C ALA A 25 -9.01 -8.33 7.45
N LYS A 26 -8.46 -9.57 7.44
CA LYS A 26 -7.08 -9.93 7.77
C LYS A 26 -6.28 -8.69 8.11
N VAL A 27 -6.38 -8.25 9.37
CA VAL A 27 -5.77 -7.03 9.89
C VAL A 27 -4.38 -6.98 9.28
N ILE A 28 -4.22 -6.13 8.25
CA ILE A 28 -2.99 -6.10 7.47
C ILE A 28 -1.96 -5.66 8.48
N ASP A 29 -1.11 -6.63 8.81
CA ASP A 29 -0.22 -6.57 9.94
C ASP A 29 0.57 -5.27 9.96
N LYS A 30 0.74 -4.80 11.18
CA LYS A 30 1.16 -3.48 11.63
C LYS A 30 2.31 -2.85 10.83
N HIS A 31 2.10 -1.56 10.54
CA HIS A 31 3.08 -0.47 10.49
C HIS A 31 4.32 -0.61 9.58
N THR A 32 4.29 0.13 8.48
CA THR A 32 5.40 1.06 8.16
C THR A 32 4.84 2.27 7.41
N GLN A 33 4.10 3.13 8.13
CA GLN A 33 3.90 4.52 7.70
C GLN A 33 5.25 5.21 7.87
N THR A 34 6.07 5.24 6.83
CA THR A 34 7.16 6.20 6.78
C THR A 34 6.75 7.33 5.86
N VAL A 35 6.09 8.32 6.46
CA VAL A 35 5.78 9.59 5.80
C VAL A 35 7.06 10.41 5.83
N TYR A 36 7.92 10.20 4.83
CA TYR A 36 8.94 11.21 4.52
C TYR A 36 8.25 12.28 3.69
N SER A 37 8.32 13.52 4.14
CA SER A 37 7.88 14.69 3.38
C SER A 37 9.10 15.57 3.23
N SER A 38 9.42 15.96 2.01
CA SER A 38 10.49 16.92 1.81
C SER A 38 10.30 17.74 0.54
N THR A 39 10.94 18.89 0.54
CA THR A 39 10.84 19.94 -0.47
C THR A 39 11.94 19.76 -1.52
N PHE A 40 11.56 19.48 -2.75
CA PHE A 40 12.45 19.58 -3.91
C PHE A 40 12.18 20.90 -4.64
N GLY A 41 13.07 21.32 -5.55
CA GLY A 41 13.02 22.65 -6.20
C GLY A 41 11.63 23.07 -6.74
N TYR A 42 10.81 22.10 -7.15
CA TYR A 42 9.49 22.31 -7.77
C TYR A 42 8.28 21.97 -6.89
N GLY A 43 8.44 21.50 -5.64
CA GLY A 43 7.31 21.12 -4.78
C GLY A 43 7.68 20.34 -3.52
N THR A 44 6.68 19.74 -2.87
CA THR A 44 6.88 18.72 -1.83
C THR A 44 6.53 17.34 -2.36
N LEU A 45 7.31 16.35 -1.96
CA LEU A 45 7.05 14.93 -2.23
C LEU A 45 6.84 14.22 -0.90
N SER A 46 5.78 13.42 -0.82
CA SER A 46 5.56 12.49 0.28
C SER A 46 5.30 11.09 -0.24
N PHE A 47 5.68 10.07 0.52
CA PHE A 47 5.38 8.70 0.15
C PHE A 47 4.88 7.85 1.33
N THR A 48 4.13 6.82 0.98
CA THR A 48 3.61 5.82 1.91
C THR A 48 3.85 4.44 1.34
N THR A 49 4.36 3.54 2.17
CA THR A 49 4.67 2.15 1.78
C THR A 49 3.68 1.18 2.41
N TYR A 50 3.22 0.23 1.60
CA TYR A 50 2.27 -0.81 1.96
C TYR A 50 2.88 -2.18 1.66
N LYS A 51 3.08 -2.98 2.71
CA LYS A 51 3.45 -4.39 2.55
C LYS A 51 2.19 -5.23 2.40
N ILE A 52 1.81 -5.51 1.16
CA ILE A 52 0.59 -6.26 0.86
C ILE A 52 0.76 -7.74 1.24
N ASN A 53 1.91 -8.33 0.94
CA ASN A 53 2.34 -9.65 1.42
C ASN A 53 3.86 -9.82 1.27
N SER A 54 4.39 -11.01 1.58
CA SER A 54 5.84 -11.29 1.52
C SER A 54 6.45 -11.16 0.11
N LYS A 55 5.63 -11.23 -0.94
CA LYS A 55 6.03 -11.14 -2.35
C LYS A 55 5.61 -9.82 -3.00
N TYR A 56 5.01 -8.89 -2.26
CA TYR A 56 4.47 -7.67 -2.85
C TYR A 56 4.50 -6.49 -1.87
N ILE A 57 5.25 -5.46 -2.27
CA ILE A 57 5.25 -4.13 -1.65
C ILE A 57 4.73 -3.11 -2.67
N LYS A 58 3.90 -2.19 -2.21
CA LYS A 58 3.40 -1.05 -2.99
C LYS A 58 3.83 0.24 -2.30
N VAL A 59 4.34 1.20 -3.07
CA VAL A 59 4.64 2.55 -2.59
C VAL A 59 3.75 3.52 -3.33
N MET A 60 3.14 4.44 -2.60
CA MET A 60 2.34 5.54 -3.15
C MET A 60 3.05 6.85 -2.84
N LEU A 61 3.39 7.60 -3.87
CA LEU A 61 3.98 8.92 -3.75
C LEU A 61 2.92 9.97 -4.11
N ASN A 62 2.85 11.03 -3.33
CA ASN A 62 2.06 12.22 -3.61
C ASN A 62 3.02 13.40 -3.78
N ILE A 63 2.79 14.19 -4.81
CA ILE A 63 3.60 15.35 -5.16
C ILE A 63 2.71 16.58 -5.11
N ARG A 64 3.13 17.63 -4.42
CA ARG A 64 2.46 18.93 -4.39
C ARG A 64 3.41 19.97 -4.95
N TYR A 65 3.12 20.47 -6.14
CA TYR A 65 3.98 21.42 -6.83
C TYR A 65 3.79 22.83 -6.26
N LYS A 66 4.83 23.67 -6.34
CA LYS A 66 4.77 25.08 -5.93
C LYS A 66 3.73 25.88 -6.71
N ASN A 67 3.44 25.49 -7.95
CA ASN A 67 2.42 26.11 -8.81
C ASN A 67 0.98 25.68 -8.47
N GLY A 68 0.75 25.05 -7.31
CA GLY A 68 -0.57 24.62 -6.84
C GLY A 68 -1.09 23.32 -7.46
N LYS A 69 -0.42 22.76 -8.48
CA LYS A 69 -0.80 21.47 -9.06
C LYS A 69 -0.39 20.32 -8.11
N SER A 70 -0.98 19.14 -8.33
CA SER A 70 -0.60 17.92 -7.64
C SER A 70 -0.32 16.77 -8.61
N GLY A 71 0.44 15.80 -8.15
CA GLY A 71 0.76 14.57 -8.87
C GLY A 71 0.74 13.37 -7.94
N LYS A 72 0.61 12.18 -8.54
CA LYS A 72 0.64 10.90 -7.83
C LYS A 72 1.50 9.92 -8.62
N MET A 73 2.26 9.11 -7.90
CA MET A 73 2.99 7.99 -8.46
C MET A 73 2.77 6.75 -7.61
N THR A 74 2.76 5.58 -8.25
CA THR A 74 2.70 4.28 -7.59
C THR A 74 3.86 3.44 -8.08
N LEU A 75 4.56 2.78 -7.16
CA LEU A 75 5.58 1.79 -7.43
C LEU A 75 5.13 0.45 -6.85
N ASP A 76 4.98 -0.55 -7.70
CA ASP A 76 4.66 -1.92 -7.29
C ASP A 76 5.87 -2.82 -7.46
N PHE A 77 6.33 -3.43 -6.35
CA PHE A 77 7.45 -4.36 -6.32
C PHE A 77 6.92 -5.79 -6.09
N LYS A 78 6.99 -6.65 -7.11
CA LYS A 78 6.40 -8.00 -7.07
C LYS A 78 7.44 -9.09 -7.31
N LYS A 79 7.58 -10.04 -6.39
CA LYS A 79 8.40 -11.24 -6.61
C LYS A 79 7.69 -12.18 -7.58
N ILE A 80 8.20 -12.27 -8.80
CA ILE A 80 7.62 -13.13 -9.85
C ILE A 80 8.30 -14.50 -9.92
N SER A 81 9.53 -14.63 -9.41
CA SER A 81 10.20 -15.92 -9.18
C SER A 81 11.24 -15.79 -8.08
N SER A 82 11.84 -16.91 -7.65
CA SER A 82 12.92 -16.90 -6.64
C SER A 82 14.10 -16.01 -7.04
N LYS A 83 14.31 -15.75 -8.33
CA LYS A 83 15.44 -14.99 -8.89
C LYS A 83 15.02 -13.69 -9.60
N LYS A 84 13.75 -13.29 -9.55
CA LYS A 84 13.24 -12.11 -10.29
C LYS A 84 12.23 -11.30 -9.49
N ILE A 85 12.37 -9.98 -9.51
CA ILE A 85 11.38 -9.02 -9.02
C ILE A 85 10.92 -8.18 -10.21
N LYS A 86 9.60 -8.01 -10.38
CA LYS A 86 9.01 -7.09 -11.33
C LYS A 86 8.73 -5.78 -10.62
N VAL A 87 9.16 -4.67 -11.21
CA VAL A 87 8.85 -3.32 -10.74
C VAL A 87 7.95 -2.64 -11.76
N ILE A 88 6.87 -2.04 -11.28
CA ILE A 88 5.91 -1.31 -12.12
C ILE A 88 5.76 0.08 -11.53
N GLY A 89 6.10 1.10 -12.30
CA GLY A 89 5.84 2.50 -11.96
C GLY A 89 4.66 3.01 -12.76
N THR A 90 3.72 3.69 -12.12
CA THR A 90 2.66 4.45 -12.78
C THR A 90 2.63 5.85 -12.21
N TYR A 91 2.62 6.87 -13.04
CA TYR A 91 2.60 8.27 -12.61
C TYR A 91 1.53 9.07 -13.34
N ARG A 92 0.95 10.02 -12.61
CA ARG A 92 0.02 11.04 -13.10
C ARG A 92 0.44 12.35 -12.47
N THR A 93 1.12 13.18 -13.24
CA THR A 93 1.80 14.39 -12.75
C THR A 93 1.39 15.61 -13.54
N ALA A 94 1.80 16.79 -13.09
CA ALA A 94 1.55 18.04 -13.80
C ALA A 94 2.22 18.10 -15.19
N TRP A 95 3.22 17.25 -15.43
CA TRP A 95 4.03 17.24 -16.66
C TRP A 95 3.72 16.03 -17.55
N GLY A 96 2.79 15.17 -17.15
CA GLY A 96 2.39 14.02 -17.94
C GLY A 96 1.96 12.81 -17.13
N ASN A 97 1.45 11.82 -17.85
CA ASN A 97 1.02 10.54 -17.33
C ASN A 97 1.83 9.44 -18.01
N GLY A 98 2.13 8.38 -17.27
CA GLY A 98 2.84 7.27 -17.86
C GLY A 98 2.93 6.07 -16.97
N LYS A 99 3.50 5.02 -17.55
CA LYS A 99 3.74 3.75 -16.90
C LYS A 99 5.05 3.19 -17.42
N TYR A 100 5.86 2.66 -16.52
CA TYR A 100 7.03 1.87 -16.88
C TYR A 100 6.99 0.52 -16.15
N THR A 101 7.72 -0.44 -16.69
CA THR A 101 7.83 -1.77 -16.11
C THR A 101 9.18 -2.35 -16.46
N TYR A 102 9.88 -2.89 -15.45
CA TYR A 102 11.11 -3.62 -15.65
C TYR A 102 11.18 -4.85 -14.74
N ILE A 103 12.13 -5.73 -15.02
CA ILE A 103 12.37 -6.95 -14.24
C ILE A 103 13.80 -6.94 -13.75
N GLU A 104 13.95 -6.94 -12.43
CA GLU A 104 15.22 -7.04 -11.74
C GLU A 104 15.59 -8.50 -11.47
N LYS A 105 16.82 -8.90 -11.83
CA LYS A 105 17.31 -10.28 -11.68
C LYS A 105 17.99 -10.45 -10.33
N THR A 106 17.18 -10.53 -9.28
CA THR A 106 17.68 -10.67 -7.90
C THR A 106 17.10 -11.86 -7.15
N ARG A 107 17.94 -12.48 -6.32
CA ARG A 107 17.53 -13.51 -5.35
C ARG A 107 16.92 -12.92 -4.07
N TRP A 108 17.00 -11.61 -3.87
CA TRP A 108 16.50 -10.96 -2.66
C TRP A 108 14.98 -11.08 -2.50
N SER A 109 14.52 -11.06 -1.25
CA SER A 109 13.10 -10.86 -0.97
C SER A 109 12.68 -9.45 -1.40
N VAL A 110 11.37 -9.24 -1.64
CA VAL A 110 10.86 -7.90 -1.98
C VAL A 110 11.18 -6.89 -0.88
N SER A 111 11.08 -7.30 0.39
CA SER A 111 11.42 -6.44 1.52
C SER A 111 12.89 -6.03 1.52
N LYS A 112 13.81 -6.97 1.24
CA LYS A 112 15.24 -6.64 1.17
C LYS A 112 15.54 -5.72 0.00
N TYR A 113 14.97 -6.00 -1.17
CA TYR A 113 15.10 -5.15 -2.35
C TYR A 113 14.58 -3.73 -2.09
N TYR A 114 13.36 -3.59 -1.57
CA TYR A 114 12.77 -2.31 -1.21
C TYR A 114 13.65 -1.52 -0.22
N THR A 115 14.14 -2.15 0.85
CA THR A 115 14.94 -1.46 1.87
C THR A 115 16.32 -1.02 1.37
N ASN A 116 16.96 -1.81 0.49
CA ASN A 116 18.34 -1.55 0.05
C ASN A 116 18.45 -0.72 -1.23
N ASP A 117 17.42 -0.73 -2.07
CA ASP A 117 17.47 -0.09 -3.38
C ASP A 117 16.47 1.08 -3.39
N ALA A 118 15.17 0.74 -3.43
CA ALA A 118 14.12 1.73 -3.61
C ALA A 118 13.96 2.73 -2.46
N ARG A 119 14.15 2.32 -1.19
CA ARG A 119 13.95 3.22 -0.03
C ARG A 119 14.99 4.34 0.00
N TYR A 120 16.24 4.05 -0.37
CA TYR A 120 17.29 5.07 -0.40
C TYR A 120 17.02 6.07 -1.52
N GLU A 121 16.72 5.59 -2.73
CA GLU A 121 16.34 6.48 -3.84
C GLU A 121 15.13 7.36 -3.49
N LEU A 122 14.09 6.79 -2.86
CA LEU A 122 12.92 7.56 -2.42
C LEU A 122 13.26 8.59 -1.32
N ARG A 123 14.24 8.28 -0.47
CA ARG A 123 14.76 9.21 0.55
C ARG A 123 15.55 10.35 -0.11
N ASP A 124 16.34 10.07 -1.13
CA ASP A 124 17.12 11.10 -1.83
C ASP A 124 16.24 12.00 -2.70
N LEU A 125 15.17 11.45 -3.27
CA LEU A 125 14.15 12.24 -3.98
C LEU A 125 13.29 13.10 -3.05
N SER A 126 13.27 12.76 -1.77
CA SER A 126 12.62 13.60 -0.77
C SER A 126 13.64 14.62 -0.22
N SER A 127 14.74 14.19 0.40
CA SER A 127 15.72 15.03 1.14
C SER A 127 16.18 16.29 0.40
#